data_AF-A0A367GIH6-F1
#
_entry.id   AF-A0A367GIH6-F1
#
_cell.length_a   1.000
_cell.length_b   1.000
_cell.length_c   1.000
_cell.angle_alpha   90.00
_cell.angle_beta   90.00
_cell.angle_gamma   90.00
#
_symmetry.space_group_name_H-M   'P 1'
#
loop_
_entity.id
_entity.type
_entity.pdbx_description
1 polymer ?
#
loop_
_entity_poly.entity_id
_entity_poly.type
_entity_poly.pdbx_seq_one_letter_code
_entity_poly.pdbx_strand_id
1 'polypeptide(L)'
;MSNIAFTALIKSKGYNQKRLAEETGIPPGVLSLRINGVNDWRWPEVSLICAALGITYDEFATYFPTSSTIKKSSKPKEPTKRELAVDAIKAFLEYLEQEV
;
A
#
# COMPACT_ATOMS: atom_id res chain seq x y z
N MET A 1 16.17 10.99 10.61
CA MET A 1 16.94 11.63 9.51
C MET A 1 15.94 11.95 8.41
N SER A 2 15.93 13.18 7.87
CA SER A 2 15.01 13.50 6.77
C SER A 2 15.49 12.88 5.47
N ASN A 3 14.57 12.26 4.72
CA ASN A 3 14.84 11.75 3.39
C ASN A 3 14.86 12.93 2.39
N ILE A 4 16.02 13.57 2.28
CA ILE A 4 16.23 14.77 1.47
C ILE A 4 15.95 14.47 -0.02
N ALA A 5 16.36 13.29 -0.51
CA ALA A 5 16.16 12.87 -1.89
C ALA A 5 14.66 12.76 -2.24
N PHE A 6 13.88 12.08 -1.39
CA PHE A 6 12.43 11.96 -1.60
C PHE A 6 11.72 13.32 -1.48
N THR A 7 12.16 14.18 -0.56
CA THR A 7 11.61 15.54 -0.42
C THR A 7 11.90 16.40 -1.66
N ALA A 8 13.07 16.23 -2.27
CA ALA A 8 13.41 16.91 -3.52
C ALA A 8 12.53 16.41 -4.68
N LEU A 9 12.25 15.11 -4.76
CA LEU A 9 11.32 14.55 -5.74
C LEU A 9 9.93 15.18 -5.62
N ILE A 10 9.35 15.22 -4.42
CA ILE A 10 8.04 15.83 -4.17
C ILE A 10 8.01 17.27 -4.71
N LYS A 11 9.04 18.07 -4.39
CA LYS A 11 9.15 19.45 -4.89
C LYS A 11 9.31 19.51 -6.41
N SER A 12 10.09 18.62 -7.01
CA SER A 12 10.29 18.57 -8.48
C SER A 12 9.00 18.26 -9.23
N LYS A 13 8.09 17.50 -8.60
CA LYS A 13 6.75 17.19 -9.12
C LYS A 13 5.73 18.31 -8.86
N GLY A 14 6.16 19.45 -8.31
CA GLY A 14 5.30 20.60 -8.04
C GLY A 14 4.48 20.48 -6.74
N TYR A 15 4.73 19.45 -5.94
CA TYR A 15 4.05 19.25 -4.67
C TYR A 15 4.80 19.90 -3.51
N ASN A 16 4.03 20.38 -2.54
CA ASN A 16 4.51 20.54 -1.18
C ASN A 16 3.89 19.42 -0.33
N GLN A 17 4.49 19.11 0.81
CA GLN A 17 4.06 17.99 1.65
C GLN A 17 2.59 18.10 2.10
N LYS A 18 2.07 19.32 2.26
CA LYS A 18 0.67 19.57 2.60
C LYS A 18 -0.27 19.22 1.44
N ARG A 19 0.06 19.66 0.22
CA ARG A 19 -0.72 19.34 -0.99
C ARG A 19 -0.68 17.85 -1.30
N LEU A 20 0.47 17.21 -1.10
CA LEU A 20 0.60 15.76 -1.26
C LEU A 20 -0.27 15.02 -0.24
N ALA A 21 -0.28 15.46 1.02
CA ALA A 21 -1.14 14.92 2.06
C ALA A 21 -2.64 15.07 1.74
N GLU A 22 -3.05 16.23 1.20
CA GLU A 22 -4.42 16.50 0.77
C GLU A 22 -4.83 15.59 -0.40
N GLU A 23 -3.97 15.41 -1.39
CA GLU A 23 -4.26 14.58 -2.56
C GLU A 23 -4.29 13.08 -2.25
N THR A 24 -3.37 12.60 -1.40
CA THR A 24 -3.35 11.19 -1.01
C THR A 24 -4.31 10.87 0.14
N GLY A 25 -4.92 11.88 0.77
CA GLY A 25 -5.73 11.71 1.98
C GLY A 25 -4.97 11.19 3.20
N ILE A 26 -3.63 11.29 3.19
CA ILE A 26 -2.78 10.83 4.30
C ILE A 26 -2.59 12.00 5.25
N PRO A 27 -2.80 11.84 6.58
CA PRO A 27 -2.59 12.92 7.51
C PRO A 27 -1.15 13.49 7.42
N PRO A 28 -0.96 14.83 7.39
CA PRO A 28 0.36 15.43 7.19
C PRO A 28 1.43 14.98 8.19
N GLY A 29 1.02 14.76 9.45
CA GLY A 29 1.91 14.23 10.49
C GLY A 29 2.36 12.80 10.22
N VAL A 30 1.44 11.94 9.76
CA VAL A 30 1.76 10.56 9.37
C VAL A 30 2.69 10.57 8.17
N LEU A 31 2.37 11.35 7.14
CA LEU A 31 3.21 11.49 5.95
C LEU A 31 4.63 11.96 6.30
N SER A 32 4.77 12.90 7.23
CA SER A 32 6.07 13.36 7.72
C SER A 32 6.87 12.24 8.38
N LEU A 33 6.23 11.46 9.25
CA LEU A 33 6.89 10.33 9.92
C LEU A 33 7.32 9.25 8.92
N ARG A 34 6.53 8.99 7.87
CA ARG A 34 6.87 8.06 6.79
C ARG A 34 8.07 8.55 5.97
N ILE A 35 8.03 9.80 5.50
CA ILE A 35 9.10 10.40 4.69
C ILE A 35 10.42 10.43 5.47
N ASN A 36 10.38 10.75 6.76
CA ASN A 36 11.55 10.77 7.61
C ASN A 36 12.01 9.37 8.07
N GLY A 37 11.36 8.30 7.61
CA GLY A 37 11.69 6.92 7.98
C GLY A 37 11.51 6.60 9.45
N VAL A 38 10.73 7.41 10.19
CA VAL A 38 10.42 7.16 11.60
C VAL A 38 9.43 6.01 11.72
N ASN A 39 8.44 5.99 10.83
CA ASN A 39 7.51 4.88 10.72
C ASN A 39 7.50 4.34 9.29
N ASP A 40 7.19 3.06 9.18
CA ASP A 40 7.22 2.33 7.93
C ASP A 40 6.01 2.55 7.03
N TRP A 41 6.21 2.54 5.72
CA TRP A 41 5.13 2.72 4.75
C TRP A 41 4.18 1.53 4.71
N ARG A 42 2.87 1.80 4.67
CA ARG A 42 1.86 0.77 4.35
C ARG A 42 1.66 0.70 2.83
N TRP A 43 1.45 -0.49 2.28
CA TRP A 43 1.19 -0.66 0.83
C TRP A 43 0.11 0.25 0.24
N PRO A 44 -1.04 0.49 0.90
CA PRO A 44 -2.04 1.44 0.40
C PRO A 44 -1.49 2.88 0.30
N GLU A 45 -0.67 3.29 1.26
CA GLU A 45 -0.04 4.62 1.26
C GLU A 45 0.98 4.74 0.12
N VAL A 46 1.77 3.69 -0.12
CA VAL A 46 2.73 3.65 -1.25
C VAL A 46 2.00 3.76 -2.59
N SER A 47 0.92 3.02 -2.77
CA SER A 47 0.11 3.07 -4.01
C SER A 47 -0.42 4.48 -4.29
N LEU A 48 -0.97 5.14 -3.27
CA LEU A 48 -1.50 6.51 -3.39
C LEU A 48 -0.40 7.52 -3.72
N ILE A 49 0.76 7.42 -3.07
CA ILE A 49 1.90 8.31 -3.29
C ILE A 49 2.50 8.10 -4.68
N CYS A 50 2.65 6.85 -5.12
CA CYS A 50 3.12 6.54 -6.47
C CYS A 50 2.17 7.07 -7.54
N ALA A 51 0.85 6.93 -7.33
CA ALA A 51 -0.17 7.47 -8.22
C ALA A 51 -0.13 9.01 -8.28
N ALA A 52 -0.03 9.69 -7.13
CA ALA A 52 0.04 11.14 -7.05
C ALA A 52 1.32 11.72 -7.68
N LEU A 53 2.48 11.11 -7.40
CA LEU A 53 3.77 11.58 -7.91
C LEU A 53 4.05 11.11 -9.35
N GLY A 54 3.23 10.20 -9.88
CA GLY A 54 3.42 9.58 -11.19
C GLY A 54 4.79 8.90 -11.28
N ILE A 55 5.11 8.07 -10.28
CA ILE A 55 6.35 7.27 -10.22
C ILE A 55 6.02 5.80 -10.11
N THR A 56 6.97 4.96 -10.53
CA THR A 56 6.87 3.51 -10.38
C THR A 56 7.21 3.06 -8.95
N TYR A 57 6.81 1.83 -8.61
CA TYR A 57 7.14 1.23 -7.32
C TYR A 57 8.64 1.00 -7.15
N ASP A 58 9.34 0.64 -8.23
CA ASP A 58 10.79 0.48 -8.24
C ASP A 58 11.51 1.80 -7.96
N GLU A 59 11.10 2.89 -8.62
CA GLU A 59 11.61 4.23 -8.34
C GLU A 59 11.36 4.62 -6.88
N PHE A 60 10.16 4.37 -6.36
CA PHE A 60 9.87 4.62 -4.94
C PHE A 60 10.81 3.84 -4.01
N ALA A 61 11.09 2.57 -4.30
CA ALA A 61 11.97 1.74 -3.51
C ALA A 61 13.42 2.26 -3.45
N THR A 62 13.89 2.95 -4.50
CA THR A 62 15.24 3.55 -4.51
C THR A 62 15.43 4.60 -3.40
N TYR A 63 14.36 5.29 -3.00
CA TYR A 63 14.40 6.30 -1.94
C TYR A 63 14.36 5.69 -0.54
N PHE A 64 13.94 4.43 -0.38
CA PHE A 64 13.80 3.77 0.91
C PHE A 64 14.54 2.41 0.96
N PRO A 65 15.86 2.37 0.68
CA PRO A 65 16.62 1.13 0.46
C PRO A 65 16.79 0.24 1.70
N THR A 66 16.67 0.79 2.91
CA THR A 66 16.79 0.08 4.20
C THR A 66 15.45 -0.18 4.88
N SER A 67 14.33 0.25 4.32
CA SER A 67 13.03 -0.05 4.93
C SER A 67 12.69 -1.51 4.61
N SER A 68 12.99 -2.38 5.56
CA SER A 68 12.48 -3.76 5.69
C SER A 68 10.95 -3.87 5.74
N THR A 69 10.23 -2.88 5.22
CA THR A 69 8.94 -2.54 5.80
C THR A 69 7.89 -2.01 4.85
N ILE A 70 8.00 -2.37 3.58
CA ILE A 70 6.75 -2.63 2.85
C ILE A 70 6.26 -4.02 3.26
N LYS A 71 5.72 -4.13 4.49
CA LYS A 71 5.03 -5.36 4.88
C LYS A 71 3.88 -5.52 3.91
N LYS A 72 4.00 -6.46 2.95
CA LYS A 72 2.84 -7.11 2.30
C LYS A 72 1.87 -7.35 3.43
N SER A 73 0.66 -6.78 3.35
CA SER A 73 -0.40 -6.92 4.34
C SER A 73 -0.30 -8.32 4.96
N SER A 74 0.31 -8.41 6.14
CA SER A 74 0.70 -9.68 6.72
C SER A 74 -0.50 -10.14 7.51
N LYS A 75 -1.52 -10.54 6.77
CA LYS A 75 -2.55 -11.51 7.08
C LYS A 75 -3.22 -11.86 5.75
N PRO A 76 -3.19 -13.13 5.30
CA PRO A 76 -4.26 -13.61 4.44
C PRO A 76 -5.57 -13.17 5.10
N LYS A 77 -6.46 -12.53 4.35
CA LYS A 77 -7.80 -12.25 4.85
C LYS A 77 -8.36 -13.61 5.26
N GLU A 78 -8.51 -13.86 6.56
CA GLU A 78 -9.18 -15.08 7.01
C GLU A 78 -10.51 -15.10 6.28
N PRO A 79 -10.79 -16.17 5.51
CA PRO A 79 -11.99 -16.21 4.71
C PRO A 79 -13.16 -16.03 5.68
N THR A 80 -13.95 -15.01 5.40
CA THR A 80 -15.14 -14.72 6.20
C THR A 80 -16.06 -15.93 6.18
N LYS A 81 -16.89 -16.13 7.21
CA LYS A 81 -17.88 -17.24 7.24
C LYS A 81 -18.70 -17.35 5.96
N ARG A 82 -18.92 -16.22 5.27
CA ARG A 82 -19.58 -16.14 3.97
C ARG A 82 -18.75 -16.73 2.82
N GLU A 83 -17.46 -16.44 2.75
CA GLU A 83 -16.54 -16.99 1.74
C GLU A 83 -16.40 -18.53 1.94
N LEU A 84 -16.29 -19.00 3.19
CA LEU A 84 -16.29 -20.44 3.49
C LEU A 84 -17.60 -21.14 3.11
N ALA A 85 -18.74 -20.49 3.32
CA ALA A 85 -20.04 -21.04 2.93
C ALA A 85 -20.18 -21.16 1.40
N VAL A 86 -19.66 -20.18 0.65
CA VAL A 86 -19.67 -20.21 -0.82
C VAL A 86 -18.79 -21.35 -1.35
N ASP A 87 -17.60 -21.53 -0.78
CA ASP A 87 -16.70 -22.63 -1.17
C ASP A 87 -17.31 -24.01 -0.85
N ALA A 88 -17.97 -24.15 0.31
CA ALA A 88 -18.65 -25.40 0.67
C ALA A 88 -19.83 -25.73 -0.27
N ILE A 89 -20.62 -24.71 -0.65
CA ILE A 89 -21.72 -24.88 -1.60
C ILE A 89 -21.17 -25.28 -2.97
N LYS A 90 -20.07 -24.65 -3.41
CA LYS A 90 -19.44 -24.95 -4.69
C LYS A 90 -18.91 -26.39 -4.74
N ALA A 91 -18.22 -26.83 -3.69
CA ALA A 91 -17.72 -28.20 -3.58
C ALA A 91 -18.86 -29.23 -3.57
N PHE A 92 -19.98 -28.90 -2.92
CA PHE A 92 -21.16 -29.78 -2.91
C PHE A 92 -21.82 -29.87 -4.29
N LEU A 93 -21.92 -28.77 -5.04
CA LEU A 93 -22.44 -28.79 -6.41
C LEU A 93 -21.53 -29.60 -7.33
N GLU A 94 -20.21 -29.46 -7.22
CA GLU A 94 -19.24 -30.23 -8.01
C GLU A 94 -19.30 -31.73 -7.69
N TYR A 95 -19.55 -32.11 -6.42
CA TYR A 95 -19.82 -33.49 -6.04
C TYR A 95 -21.08 -34.05 -6.69
N LEU A 96 -22.18 -33.30 -6.69
CA LEU A 96 -23.43 -33.72 -7.31
C LEU A 96 -23.33 -33.82 -8.84
N GLU A 97 -22.51 -32.99 -9.46
CA GLU A 97 -22.29 -33.01 -10.90
C GLU A 97 -21.46 -34.23 -11.36
N GLN A 98 -20.70 -34.87 -10.44
CA GLN A 98 -19.98 -36.12 -10.71
C GLN A 98 -20.85 -37.37 -10.59
N GLU A 99 -22.05 -37.28 -10.01
CA GLU A 99 -22.99 -38.41 -9.85
C GLU A 99 -24.05 -38.51 -10.98
N VAL A 100 -23.97 -37.66 -12.02
CA VAL A 100 -24.84 -37.69 -13.23
C VAL A 100 -24.07 -38.16 -14.45
#